data_AF-I2DZ96-F1
#
_entry.id   AF-I2DZ96-F1
#
_cell.length_a   1.000
_cell.length_b   1.000
_cell.length_c   1.000
_cell.angle_alpha   90.00
_cell.angle_beta   90.00
_cell.angle_gamma   90.00
#
_symmetry.space_group_name_H-M   'P 1'
#
loop_
_entity.id
_entity.type
_entity.pdbx_description
1 polymer ?
#
loop_
_entity_poly.entity_id
_entity_poly.type
_entity_poly.pdbx_seq_one_letter_code
_entity_poly.pdbx_strand_id
1 'polypeptide(L)' 'MLHLPDHRVFGNGHGLIYEKNSDEALAPVLSWLVEHTEAAEPLHSTS' A
#
# COMPACT_ATOMS: atom_id res chain seq x y z
N MET A 1 10.17 -3.23 2.14
CA MET A 1 9.69 -2.56 3.37
C MET A 1 9.13 -1.23 2.93
N LEU A 2 7.85 -0.94 3.22
CA LEU A 2 7.20 0.31 2.83
C LEU A 2 7.59 1.42 3.81
N HIS A 3 8.23 2.48 3.31
CA HIS A 3 8.69 3.60 4.14
C HIS A 3 7.79 4.82 3.89
N LEU A 4 6.86 5.08 4.81
CA LEU A 4 5.83 6.13 4.68
C LEU A 4 6.37 7.55 4.37
N PRO A 5 7.51 7.98 4.95
CA PRO A 5 8.11 9.27 4.59
C PRO A 5 8.43 9.44 3.10
N ASP A 6 8.77 8.36 2.39
CA ASP A 6 9.04 8.40 0.94
C ASP A 6 7.77 8.72 0.14
N HIS A 7 6.60 8.47 0.74
CA HIS A 7 5.27 8.78 0.21
C HIS A 7 4.70 10.09 0.79
N ARG A 8 5.54 10.90 1.44
CA ARG A 8 5.17 12.17 2.10
C ARG A 8 4.17 12.03 3.26
N VAL A 9 4.10 10.84 3.86
CA VAL A 9 3.28 10.57 5.05
C VAL A 9 4.20 10.65 6.28
N PHE A 10 3.86 11.55 7.21
CA PHE A 10 4.67 11.86 8.39
C PHE A 10 3.83 11.93 9.67
N GLY A 11 4.50 11.79 10.82
CA GLY A 11 3.86 11.99 12.13
C GLY A 11 3.04 10.80 12.64
N ASN A 12 2.96 9.70 11.89
CA ASN A 12 2.28 8.48 12.32
C ASN A 12 3.13 7.68 13.31
N GLY A 13 2.50 7.27 14.42
CA GLY A 13 3.07 6.30 15.35
C GLY A 13 2.67 4.86 15.01
N HIS A 14 2.82 3.95 15.99
CA HIS A 14 2.41 2.55 15.84
C HIS A 14 0.90 2.38 15.62
N GLY A 15 0.07 3.24 16.22
CA GLY A 15 -1.38 3.19 16.15
C GLY A 15 -1.98 3.85 14.90
N LEU A 16 -1.37 3.63 13.74
CA LEU A 16 -1.61 4.34 12.48
C LEU A 16 -3.10 4.45 12.08
N ILE A 17 -3.91 3.43 12.40
CA ILE A 17 -5.35 3.41 12.10
C ILE A 17 -6.19 4.40 12.93
N TYR A 18 -5.67 4.87 14.06
CA TYR A 18 -6.34 5.81 14.96
C TYR A 18 -5.91 7.27 14.73
N GLU A 19 -4.90 7.49 13.87
CA GLU A 19 -4.34 8.80 13.60
C GLU A 19 -5.22 9.58 12.60
N LYS A 20 -5.17 10.91 12.65
CA LYS A 20 -6.03 11.78 11.82
C LYS A 20 -5.78 11.65 10.32
N ASN A 21 -4.58 11.26 9.91
CA ASN A 21 -4.17 11.07 8.52
C ASN A 21 -4.10 9.58 8.16
N SER A 22 -4.89 8.73 8.81
CA SER A 22 -4.91 7.28 8.57
C SER A 22 -5.20 6.93 7.10
N ASP A 23 -6.08 7.68 6.43
CA ASP A 23 -6.36 7.51 5.00
C ASP A 23 -5.14 7.81 4.12
N GLU A 24 -4.39 8.88 4.43
CA GLU A 24 -3.15 9.23 3.71
C GLU A 24 -2.09 8.13 3.89
N ALA A 25 -2.02 7.57 5.09
CA ALA A 25 -1.09 6.50 5.43
C ALA A 25 -1.50 5.13 4.84
N LEU A 26 -2.80 4.91 4.59
CA LEU A 26 -3.33 3.70 3.97
C LEU A 26 -3.05 3.65 2.47
N ALA A 27 -3.11 4.79 1.77
CA ALA A 27 -2.90 4.86 0.32
C ALA A 27 -1.62 4.17 -0.20
N PRO A 28 -0.41 4.41 0.35
CA PRO A 28 0.81 3.75 -0.12
C PRO A 28 0.82 2.24 0.17
N VAL A 29 0.13 1.79 1.24
CA VAL A 29 0.00 0.37 1.56
C VAL A 29 -0.84 -0.34 0.50
N LEU A 30 -1.96 0.26 0.09
CA LEU A 30 -2.81 -0.29 -0.95
C LEU A 30 -2.08 -0.35 -2.31
N SER A 31 -1.33 0.69 -2.67
CA SER A 31 -0.50 0.68 -3.88
C SER A 31 0.51 -0.46 -3.86
N TRP A 32 1.25 -0.59 -2.75
CA TRP A 32 2.22 -1.67 -2.58
C TRP A 32 1.57 -3.05 -2.69
N LEU A 33 0.39 -3.24 -2.08
CA LEU A 33 -0.34 -4.49 -2.18
C LEU A 33 -0.71 -4.80 -3.63
N VAL A 34 -1.34 -3.87 -4.36
CA VAL A 34 -1.72 -4.05 -5.77
C VAL A 34 -0.50 -4.43 -6.61
N GLU A 35 0.60 -3.71 -6.49
CA GLU A 35 1.85 -3.98 -7.22
C GLU A 35 2.44 -5.36 -6.95
N HIS A 36 2.21 -5.92 -5.75
CA HIS A 36 2.82 -7.16 -5.30
C HIS A 36 1.85 -8.35 -5.24
N THR A 37 0.55 -8.13 -5.45
CA THR A 37 -0.47 -9.19 -5.49
C THR A 37 -1.06 -9.41 -6.88
N GLU A 38 -1.02 -8.42 -7.79
CA GLU A 38 -1.53 -8.58 -9.16
C GLU A 38 -0.53 -9.27 -10.11
N ALA A 39 0.53 -9.86 -9.58
CA ALA A 39 1.39 -10.81 -10.30
C ALA A 39 0.91 -12.26 -10.12
N ALA A 40 -0.36 -12.56 -10.39
CA ALA A 40 -0.85 -13.93 -10.51
C ALA A 40 -2.17 -14.00 -11.28
N GLU A 41 -2.09 -13.89 -12.61
CA GLU A 41 -2.86 -14.68 -13.59
C GLU A 41 -2.34 -14.26 -14.98
N PRO A 42 -1.30 -14.91 -15.55
CA PRO A 42 -1.19 -14.90 -16.99
C PRO A 42 -2.42 -15.64 -17.50
N LEU A 43 -3.38 -14.91 -18.07
CA LEU A 43 -4.48 -15.45 -18.86
C LEU A 43 -3.88 -16.52 -19.78
N HIS A 44 -4.06 -17.80 -19.44
CA HIS A 44 -3.80 -18.90 -20.36
C HIS A 44 -4.78 -18.71 -21.51
N SER A 45 -4.32 -18.02 -22.55
CA SER A 45 -4.78 -18.22 -23.92
C SER A 45 -4.55 -19.69 -24.23
N THR A 46 -5.58 -20.49 -24.01
CA THR A 46 -5.61 -21.83 -24.57
C THR A 46 -6.24 -21.67 -25.95
N SER A 47 -5.45 -22.04 -26.95
CA SER A 47 -5.75 -22.00 -28.39
C SER A 47 -6.97 -22.83 -28.78
#